data_AF-A0A7J4NZ14-F1
#
_entry.id   AF-A0A7J4NZ14-F1
#
_cell.length_a   1.000
_cell.length_b   1.000
_cell.length_c   1.000
_cell.angle_alpha   90.00
_cell.angle_beta   90.00
_cell.angle_gamma   90.00
#
_symmetry.space_group_name_H-M   'P 1'
#
loop_
_entity.id
_entity.type
_entity.pdbx_description
1 polymer ?
#
loop_
_entity_poly.entity_id
_entity_poly.type
_entity_poly.pdbx_seq_one_letter_code
_entity_poly.pdbx_strand_id
1 'polypeptide(L)'
;MKVELLSHTSSKEFLEALPVSEVPEKEFLRHLSFTFAIEEISRACSHQLVRHRVASFSQQSQRYIQVKRLHEHTVTPPSVAEKAKEGFDTFITEASDAYSELVDAGVPREDARFVLPNATETSLLMTMDGGSLMHFFGLRLCSRAQWEVRAMADEMLKQVKAAEPSLFEAVGPYCVQLGRCPEGRFSCGKMAEMRAKYAA
;
A
#
# COMPACT_ATOMS: atom_id res chain seq x y z
N MET A 1 -3.23 10.90 -0.39
CA MET A 1 -3.46 9.43 -0.38
C MET A 1 -4.86 9.16 0.11
N LYS A 2 -5.63 8.43 -0.69
CA LYS A 2 -6.97 7.94 -0.34
C LYS A 2 -6.97 6.42 -0.46
N VAL A 3 -7.48 5.75 0.57
CA VAL A 3 -7.67 4.29 0.60
C VAL A 3 -9.12 4.03 0.91
N GLU A 4 -9.77 3.16 0.15
CA GLU A 4 -11.20 2.86 0.29
C GLU A 4 -11.43 1.37 0.07
N LEU A 5 -12.01 0.68 1.06
CA LEU A 5 -12.46 -0.69 0.97
C LEU A 5 -13.78 -0.70 0.17
N LEU A 6 -13.70 -1.12 -1.10
CA LEU A 6 -14.82 -1.13 -2.01
C LEU A 6 -15.75 -2.32 -1.80
N SER A 7 -15.17 -3.48 -1.50
CA SER A 7 -15.92 -4.71 -1.24
C SER A 7 -15.13 -5.68 -0.36
N HIS A 8 -15.85 -6.47 0.41
CA HIS A 8 -15.29 -7.61 1.11
C HIS A 8 -16.30 -8.76 1.19
N THR A 9 -15.77 -9.96 1.37
CA THR A 9 -16.57 -11.14 1.72
C THR A 9 -16.77 -11.16 3.23
N SER A 10 -18.03 -11.21 3.70
CA SER A 10 -18.27 -11.24 5.15
C SER A 10 -17.94 -12.61 5.74
N SER A 11 -17.30 -12.63 6.92
CA SER A 11 -16.98 -13.87 7.62
C SER A 11 -18.22 -14.59 8.15
N LYS A 12 -19.31 -13.85 8.42
CA LYS A 12 -20.52 -14.39 9.06
C LYS A 12 -21.10 -15.58 8.30
N GLU A 13 -21.24 -15.48 6.99
CA GLU A 13 -21.81 -16.54 6.16
C GLU A 13 -20.95 -17.81 6.18
N PHE A 14 -19.63 -17.66 6.24
CA PHE A 14 -18.71 -18.77 6.30
C PHE A 14 -18.71 -19.42 7.69
N LEU A 15 -18.79 -18.63 8.76
CA LEU A 15 -18.88 -19.12 10.13
C LEU A 15 -20.19 -19.89 10.40
N GLU A 16 -21.28 -19.47 9.76
CA GLU A 16 -22.57 -20.17 9.80
C GLU A 16 -22.51 -21.50 9.04
N ALA A 17 -21.79 -21.55 7.91
CA ALA A 17 -21.64 -22.76 7.11
C ALA A 17 -20.63 -23.76 7.71
N LEU A 18 -19.53 -23.26 8.28
CA LEU A 18 -18.43 -24.03 8.86
C LEU A 18 -17.87 -23.30 10.09
N PRO A 19 -18.22 -23.73 11.32
CA PRO A 19 -17.72 -23.11 12.54
C PRO A 19 -16.19 -23.21 12.67
N VAL A 20 -15.55 -22.18 13.25
CA VAL A 20 -14.06 -22.14 13.46
C VAL A 20 -13.53 -23.31 14.29
N SER A 21 -14.38 -23.96 15.10
CA SER A 21 -13.99 -25.17 15.84
C SER A 21 -13.61 -26.35 14.94
N GLU A 22 -14.02 -26.31 13.67
CA GLU A 22 -13.80 -27.38 12.69
C GLU A 22 -12.68 -27.06 11.70
N VAL A 23 -12.34 -25.78 11.49
CA VAL A 23 -11.33 -25.32 10.52
C VAL A 23 -10.40 -24.27 11.14
N PRO A 24 -9.07 -24.43 11.06
CA PRO A 24 -8.13 -23.43 11.55
C PRO A 24 -8.37 -22.04 10.93
N GLU A 25 -8.32 -20.99 11.75
CA GLU A 25 -8.54 -19.59 11.34
C GLU A 25 -7.72 -19.19 10.09
N LYS A 26 -6.47 -19.68 9.98
CA LYS A 26 -5.60 -19.40 8.83
C LYS A 26 -6.11 -19.96 7.50
N GLU A 27 -6.81 -21.08 7.53
CA GLU A 27 -7.43 -21.66 6.33
C GLU A 27 -8.69 -20.90 5.98
N PHE A 28 -9.49 -20.56 6.99
CA PHE A 28 -10.68 -19.74 6.86
C PHE A 28 -10.39 -18.37 6.19
N LEU A 29 -9.35 -17.67 6.64
CA LEU A 29 -8.98 -16.34 6.12
C LEU A 29 -8.71 -16.32 4.61
N ARG A 30 -8.36 -17.45 4.00
CA ARG A 30 -8.11 -17.54 2.54
C ARG A 30 -9.38 -17.47 1.70
N HIS A 31 -10.53 -17.67 2.31
CA HIS A 31 -11.84 -17.58 1.65
C HIS A 31 -12.43 -16.17 1.69
N LEU A 32 -11.91 -15.31 2.57
CA LEU A 32 -12.30 -13.91 2.60
C LEU A 32 -11.53 -13.15 1.52
N SER A 33 -12.22 -12.29 0.78
CA SER A 33 -11.63 -11.40 -0.21
C SER A 33 -11.86 -9.94 0.19
N PHE A 34 -10.86 -9.09 -0.01
CA PHE A 34 -10.94 -7.65 0.28
C PHE A 34 -10.43 -6.87 -0.93
N THR A 35 -11.25 -5.97 -1.47
CA THR A 35 -10.90 -5.12 -2.62
C THR A 35 -10.81 -3.65 -2.20
N PHE A 36 -9.67 -3.03 -2.47
CA PHE A 36 -9.39 -1.64 -2.15
C PHE A 36 -9.21 -0.81 -3.43
N ALA A 37 -9.76 0.40 -3.43
CA ALA A 37 -9.27 1.50 -4.25
C ALA A 37 -8.19 2.24 -3.47
N ILE A 38 -7.02 2.39 -4.11
CA ILE A 38 -5.87 3.09 -3.55
C ILE A 38 -5.48 4.18 -4.54
N GLU A 39 -5.58 5.42 -4.11
CA GLU A 39 -5.35 6.62 -4.91
C GLU A 39 -4.31 7.52 -4.23
N GLU A 40 -3.70 8.40 -5.02
CA GLU A 40 -2.73 9.37 -4.52
C GLU A 40 -1.53 8.74 -3.79
N ILE A 41 -0.99 7.64 -4.36
CA ILE A 41 0.26 7.01 -3.92
C ILE A 41 1.35 7.19 -4.98
N SER A 42 2.61 7.16 -4.57
CA SER A 42 3.76 7.27 -5.46
C SER A 42 3.97 5.98 -6.27
N ARG A 43 4.61 6.11 -7.43
CA ARG A 43 5.10 4.95 -8.19
C ARG A 43 6.04 4.09 -7.34
N ALA A 44 6.90 4.70 -6.52
CA ALA A 44 7.76 3.97 -5.57
C ALA A 44 6.97 3.11 -4.56
N CYS A 45 5.84 3.61 -4.05
CA CYS A 45 4.95 2.85 -3.17
C CYS A 45 4.30 1.69 -3.91
N SER A 46 3.73 1.96 -5.10
CA SER A 46 3.09 0.92 -5.92
C SER A 46 4.06 -0.21 -6.28
N HIS A 47 5.34 0.11 -6.56
CA HIS A 47 6.39 -0.88 -6.85
C HIS A 47 6.72 -1.79 -5.65
N GLN A 48 6.46 -1.35 -4.42
CA GLN A 48 6.54 -2.22 -3.23
C GLN A 48 5.29 -3.06 -3.03
N LEU A 49 4.14 -2.52 -3.43
CA LEU A 49 2.84 -3.16 -3.27
C LEU A 49 2.69 -4.36 -4.20
N VAL A 50 3.00 -4.20 -5.50
CA VAL A 50 2.86 -5.26 -6.51
C VAL A 50 3.80 -6.46 -6.32
N ARG A 51 4.71 -6.41 -5.33
CA ARG A 51 5.56 -7.53 -4.93
C ARG A 51 4.81 -8.59 -4.12
N HIS A 52 3.63 -8.25 -3.61
CA HIS A 52 2.73 -9.19 -2.96
C HIS A 52 1.94 -9.95 -4.02
N ARG A 53 2.47 -11.10 -4.43
CA ARG A 53 2.01 -11.87 -5.60
C ARG A 53 0.65 -12.55 -5.41
N VAL A 54 0.26 -12.82 -4.17
CA VAL A 54 -1.05 -13.42 -3.86
C VAL A 54 -2.06 -12.29 -3.68
N ALA A 55 -2.30 -11.60 -4.80
CA ALA A 55 -3.17 -10.44 -4.92
C ALA A 55 -3.46 -10.19 -6.40
N SER A 56 -4.56 -9.48 -6.67
CA SER A 56 -4.91 -8.98 -8.00
C SER A 56 -4.77 -7.46 -8.04
N PHE A 57 -4.24 -6.92 -9.13
CA PHE A 57 -3.99 -5.49 -9.28
C PHE A 57 -4.52 -4.97 -10.63
N SER A 58 -5.16 -3.80 -10.59
CA SER A 58 -5.45 -3.00 -11.78
C SER A 58 -4.92 -1.59 -11.56
N GLN A 59 -3.81 -1.24 -12.21
CA GLN A 59 -3.11 0.03 -11.98
C GLN A 59 -3.22 0.97 -13.18
N GLN A 60 -3.32 2.26 -12.89
CA GLN A 60 -3.28 3.32 -13.89
C GLN A 60 -1.99 3.24 -14.73
N SER A 61 -2.14 3.08 -16.05
CA SER A 61 -1.05 2.95 -17.00
C SER A 61 -0.59 4.28 -17.57
N GLN A 62 0.69 4.61 -17.37
CA GLN A 62 1.35 5.77 -18.01
C GLN A 62 1.55 5.60 -19.53
N ARG A 63 1.28 4.41 -20.10
CA ARG A 63 1.33 4.21 -21.56
C ARG A 63 0.11 4.83 -22.25
N TYR A 64 -1.03 4.79 -21.58
CA TYR A 64 -2.31 5.22 -22.14
C TYR A 64 -2.74 6.59 -21.62
N ILE A 65 -2.44 6.90 -20.36
CA ILE A 65 -2.84 8.16 -19.73
C ILE A 65 -1.66 9.12 -19.80
N GLN A 66 -1.89 10.26 -20.46
CA GLN A 66 -0.92 11.35 -20.47
C GLN A 66 -0.87 11.97 -19.08
N VAL A 67 0.32 12.03 -18.50
CA VAL A 67 0.57 12.76 -17.26
C VAL A 67 0.63 14.24 -17.63
N LYS A 68 -0.45 14.97 -17.35
CA LYS A 68 -0.50 16.43 -17.47
C LYS A 68 -0.32 17.03 -16.09
N ARG A 69 0.35 18.19 -16.02
CA ARG A 69 0.56 18.93 -14.76
C ARG A 69 1.13 18.03 -13.66
N LEU A 70 2.30 17.44 -13.92
CA LEU A 70 2.94 16.50 -13.00
C LEU A 70 3.09 17.09 -11.58
N HIS A 71 3.35 18.39 -11.46
CA HIS A 71 3.44 19.10 -10.19
C HIS A 71 2.18 18.98 -9.30
N GLU A 72 1.00 18.80 -9.88
CA GLU A 72 -0.26 18.57 -9.14
C GLU A 72 -0.42 17.10 -8.71
N HIS A 73 0.33 16.19 -9.33
CA HIS A 73 0.19 14.74 -9.21
C HIS A 73 1.53 14.09 -8.80
N THR A 74 2.10 14.61 -7.71
CA THR A 74 3.30 14.04 -7.08
C THR A 74 3.12 13.83 -5.59
N VAL A 75 3.77 12.79 -5.07
CA VAL A 75 3.86 12.53 -3.64
C VAL A 75 5.20 13.03 -3.12
N THR A 76 5.17 14.06 -2.28
CA THR A 76 6.36 14.62 -1.64
C THR A 76 6.69 13.87 -0.35
N PRO A 77 7.87 13.24 -0.22
CA PRO A 77 8.27 12.61 1.03
C PRO A 77 8.38 13.61 2.19
N PRO A 78 7.97 13.27 3.43
CA PRO A 78 8.01 14.19 4.56
C PRO A 78 9.40 14.79 4.83
N SER A 79 10.45 13.98 4.71
CA SER A 79 11.83 14.44 4.89
C SER A 79 12.29 15.42 3.80
N VAL A 80 11.71 15.33 2.61
CA VAL A 80 11.98 16.28 1.50
C VAL A 80 11.19 17.56 1.73
N ALA A 81 9.91 17.46 2.11
CA ALA A 81 9.09 18.61 2.45
C ALA A 81 9.70 19.47 3.57
N GLU A 82 10.36 18.84 4.54
CA GLU A 82 11.04 19.53 5.65
C GLU A 82 12.38 20.18 5.25
N LYS A 83 13.17 19.55 4.37
CA LYS A 83 14.59 19.91 4.18
C LYS A 83 14.95 20.49 2.82
N ALA A 84 14.20 20.16 1.78
CA ALA A 84 14.60 20.43 0.39
C ALA A 84 13.39 20.55 -0.56
N LYS A 85 12.28 21.12 -0.07
CA LYS A 85 11.03 21.21 -0.84
C LYS A 85 11.20 21.98 -2.14
N GLU A 86 11.86 23.14 -2.10
CA GLU A 86 12.03 24.00 -3.27
C GLU A 86 12.81 23.30 -4.40
N GLY A 87 13.97 22.71 -4.10
CA GLY A 87 14.74 21.98 -5.09
C GLY A 87 14.01 20.74 -5.64
N PHE A 88 13.18 20.09 -4.82
CA PHE A 88 12.32 19.01 -5.28
C PHE A 88 11.24 19.52 -6.23
N ASP A 89 10.53 20.60 -5.89
CA ASP A 89 9.48 21.18 -6.73
C ASP A 89 10.05 21.68 -8.08
N THR A 90 11.25 22.29 -8.07
CA THR A 90 11.98 22.67 -9.29
C THR A 90 12.22 21.45 -10.19
N PHE A 91 12.79 20.38 -9.63
CA PHE A 91 13.03 19.15 -10.38
C PHE A 91 11.74 18.51 -10.94
N ILE A 92 10.65 18.52 -10.16
CA ILE A 92 9.35 18.03 -10.63
C ILE A 92 8.85 18.84 -11.84
N THR A 93 9.07 20.15 -11.82
CA THR A 93 8.71 21.04 -12.93
C THR A 93 9.54 20.72 -14.17
N GLU A 94 10.87 20.64 -14.02
CA GLU A 94 11.79 20.29 -15.11
C GLU A 94 11.46 18.91 -15.73
N ALA A 95 11.13 17.91 -14.91
CA ALA A 95 10.72 16.60 -15.39
C ALA A 95 9.36 16.64 -16.14
N SER A 96 8.43 17.50 -15.70
CA SER A 96 7.14 17.71 -16.38
C SER A 96 7.32 18.34 -17.76
N ASP A 97 8.22 19.32 -17.85
CA ASP A 97 8.51 20.04 -19.09
C ASP A 97 9.23 19.11 -20.07
N ALA A 98 10.25 18.39 -19.61
CA ALA A 98 10.95 17.38 -20.42
C ALA A 98 10.01 16.30 -20.95
N TYR A 99 9.06 15.81 -20.13
CA TYR A 99 8.04 14.86 -20.59
C TYR A 99 7.16 15.45 -21.69
N SER A 100 6.74 16.71 -21.53
CA SER A 100 5.88 17.38 -22.51
C SER A 100 6.60 17.63 -23.83
N GLU A 101 7.86 18.08 -23.79
CA GLU A 101 8.70 18.26 -24.97
C GLU A 101 8.89 16.95 -25.76
N LEU A 102 9.14 15.83 -25.08
CA LEU A 102 9.26 14.52 -25.73
C LEU A 102 7.95 14.11 -26.42
N VAL A 103 6.82 14.31 -25.76
CA VAL A 103 5.50 13.99 -26.34
C VAL A 103 5.20 14.90 -27.55
N ASP A 104 5.49 16.19 -27.46
CA ASP A 104 5.27 17.15 -28.54
C ASP A 104 6.20 16.91 -29.73
N ALA A 105 7.40 16.37 -29.49
CA ALA A 105 8.32 15.87 -30.52
C ALA A 105 7.88 14.54 -31.16
N GLY A 106 6.74 13.97 -30.74
CA GLY A 106 6.19 12.74 -31.30
C GLY A 106 6.75 11.44 -30.70
N VAL A 107 7.50 11.51 -29.60
CA VAL A 107 7.98 10.31 -28.89
C VAL A 107 6.78 9.56 -28.28
N PRO A 108 6.67 8.23 -28.48
CA PRO A 108 5.62 7.45 -27.85
C PRO A 108 5.59 7.64 -26.32
N ARG A 109 4.39 7.76 -25.75
CA ARG A 109 4.22 7.99 -24.29
C ARG A 109 4.90 6.94 -23.42
N GLU A 110 4.99 5.70 -23.90
CA GLU A 110 5.63 4.62 -23.19
C GLU A 110 7.15 4.77 -23.05
N ASP A 111 7.78 5.56 -23.93
CA ASP A 111 9.19 5.92 -23.89
C ASP A 111 9.37 7.28 -23.20
N ALA A 112 8.53 8.27 -23.54
CA ALA A 112 8.59 9.61 -22.95
C ALA A 112 8.49 9.56 -21.41
N ARG A 113 7.68 8.66 -20.86
CA ARG A 113 7.53 8.48 -19.39
C ARG A 113 8.81 8.11 -18.65
N PHE A 114 9.91 7.76 -19.33
CA PHE A 114 11.16 7.37 -18.67
C PHE A 114 11.79 8.52 -17.88
N VAL A 115 11.42 9.77 -18.20
CA VAL A 115 11.85 10.95 -17.42
C VAL A 115 10.99 11.19 -16.16
N LEU A 116 9.84 10.51 -16.04
CA LEU A 116 8.95 10.70 -14.89
C LEU A 116 9.57 10.13 -13.61
N PRO A 117 9.57 10.90 -12.51
CA PRO A 117 10.19 10.46 -11.27
C PRO A 117 9.35 9.41 -10.54
N ASN A 118 9.98 8.67 -9.64
CA ASN A 118 9.30 7.72 -8.76
C ASN A 118 8.23 8.35 -7.85
N ALA A 119 8.29 9.67 -7.66
CA ALA A 119 7.32 10.44 -6.90
C ALA A 119 6.00 10.69 -7.66
N THR A 120 5.94 10.41 -8.97
CA THR A 120 4.71 10.54 -9.75
C THR A 120 3.60 9.73 -9.10
N GLU A 121 2.43 10.34 -9.00
CA GLU A 121 1.24 9.73 -8.44
C GLU A 121 0.70 8.60 -9.33
N THR A 122 0.04 7.62 -8.71
CA THR A 122 -0.69 6.56 -9.36
C THR A 122 -1.86 6.12 -8.49
N SER A 123 -2.91 5.66 -9.17
CA SER A 123 -4.02 4.95 -8.53
C SER A 123 -4.05 3.49 -8.99
N LEU A 124 -4.57 2.62 -8.14
CA LEU A 124 -4.79 1.20 -8.44
C LEU A 124 -5.94 0.61 -7.64
N LEU A 125 -6.53 -0.44 -8.19
CA LEU A 125 -7.35 -1.40 -7.46
C LEU A 125 -6.46 -2.55 -7.00
N MET A 126 -6.68 -3.01 -5.79
CA MET A 126 -6.01 -4.18 -5.23
C MET A 126 -7.02 -5.10 -4.54
N THR A 127 -6.99 -6.38 -4.89
CA THR A 127 -7.76 -7.41 -4.19
C THR A 127 -6.82 -8.43 -3.56
N MET A 128 -7.02 -8.76 -2.28
CA MET A 128 -6.26 -9.77 -1.54
C MET A 128 -7.21 -10.69 -0.76
N ASP A 129 -6.83 -11.95 -0.62
CA ASP A 129 -7.47 -12.80 0.38
C ASP A 129 -7.06 -12.39 1.81
N GLY A 130 -7.87 -12.73 2.81
CA GLY A 130 -7.61 -12.39 4.21
C GLY A 130 -6.28 -12.93 4.73
N GLY A 131 -5.86 -14.13 4.30
CA GLY A 131 -4.58 -14.71 4.69
C GLY A 131 -3.38 -13.94 4.12
N SER A 132 -3.47 -13.54 2.85
CA SER A 132 -2.47 -12.69 2.20
C SER A 132 -2.46 -11.28 2.78
N LEU A 133 -3.62 -10.77 3.19
CA LEU A 133 -3.75 -9.47 3.85
C LEU A 133 -3.09 -9.46 5.25
N MET A 134 -3.22 -10.55 6.01
CA MET A 134 -2.50 -10.74 7.27
C MET A 134 -0.98 -10.73 7.08
N HIS A 135 -0.50 -11.44 6.04
CA HIS A 135 0.92 -11.42 5.65
C HIS A 135 1.38 -10.01 5.24
N PHE A 136 0.56 -9.32 4.46
CA PHE A 136 0.79 -7.95 4.00
C PHE A 136 0.97 -7.00 5.19
N PHE A 137 0.04 -7.01 6.15
CA PHE A 137 0.12 -6.21 7.37
C PHE A 137 1.35 -6.57 8.21
N GLY A 138 1.67 -7.85 8.34
CA GLY A 138 2.85 -8.34 9.05
C GLY A 138 4.16 -7.70 8.56
N LEU A 139 4.27 -7.48 7.24
CA LEU A 139 5.41 -6.85 6.59
C LEU A 139 5.33 -5.32 6.54
N ARG A 140 4.19 -4.77 6.09
CA ARG A 140 4.08 -3.35 5.71
C ARG A 140 3.76 -2.42 6.87
N LEU A 141 3.24 -2.94 7.98
CA LEU A 141 3.08 -2.18 9.24
C LEU A 141 4.38 -2.10 10.05
N CYS A 142 5.46 -2.75 9.60
CA CYS A 142 6.74 -2.72 10.28
C CYS A 142 7.34 -1.31 10.31
N SER A 143 7.96 -0.92 11.43
CA SER A 143 8.62 0.39 11.57
C SER A 143 9.78 0.61 10.59
N ARG A 144 10.31 -0.47 9.99
CA ARG A 144 11.34 -0.43 8.94
C ARG A 144 10.79 -0.28 7.52
N ALA A 145 9.50 -0.52 7.32
CA ALA A 145 8.86 -0.29 6.03
C ALA A 145 8.90 1.21 5.70
N GLN A 146 8.96 1.54 4.40
CA GLN A 146 8.88 2.93 3.95
C GLN A 146 7.62 3.59 4.50
N TRP A 147 7.73 4.86 4.92
CA TRP A 147 6.67 5.60 5.60
C TRP A 147 5.33 5.56 4.83
N GLU A 148 5.38 5.66 3.50
CA GLU A 148 4.20 5.76 2.65
C GLU A 148 3.40 4.46 2.60
N VAL A 149 4.05 3.33 2.26
CA VAL A 149 3.39 2.01 2.24
C VAL A 149 2.89 1.62 3.64
N ARG A 150 3.60 2.06 4.69
CA ARG A 150 3.14 1.86 6.07
C ARG A 150 1.89 2.67 6.38
N ALA A 151 1.85 3.95 6.02
CA ALA A 151 0.67 4.78 6.21
C ALA A 151 -0.54 4.24 5.43
N MET A 152 -0.32 3.76 4.20
CA MET A 152 -1.34 3.10 3.38
C MET A 152 -1.86 1.83 4.06
N ALA A 153 -0.96 0.97 4.53
CA ALA A 153 -1.31 -0.26 5.23
C ALA A 153 -2.05 0.02 6.56
N ASP A 154 -1.66 1.06 7.30
CA ASP A 154 -2.37 1.49 8.51
C ASP A 154 -3.83 1.87 8.18
N GLU A 155 -4.05 2.60 7.08
CA GLU A 155 -5.41 2.99 6.66
C GLU A 155 -6.25 1.79 6.20
N MET A 156 -5.65 0.87 5.42
CA MET A 156 -6.29 -0.39 5.06
C MET A 156 -6.69 -1.19 6.31
N LEU A 157 -5.80 -1.29 7.31
CA LEU A 157 -6.07 -2.05 8.53
C LEU A 157 -7.28 -1.49 9.29
N LYS A 158 -7.42 -0.17 9.40
CA LYS A 158 -8.58 0.45 10.06
C LYS A 158 -9.90 0.02 9.40
N GLN A 159 -9.95 0.03 8.07
CA GLN A 159 -11.16 -0.32 7.33
C GLN A 159 -11.48 -1.82 7.42
N VAL A 160 -10.44 -2.66 7.42
CA VAL A 160 -10.60 -4.11 7.62
C VAL A 160 -11.08 -4.42 9.04
N LYS A 161 -10.52 -3.77 10.07
CA LYS A 161 -10.98 -3.91 11.46
C LYS A 161 -12.44 -3.49 11.63
N ALA A 162 -12.85 -2.43 10.92
CA ALA A 162 -14.24 -1.98 10.93
C ALA A 162 -15.19 -2.97 10.23
N ALA A 163 -14.74 -3.60 9.14
CA ALA A 163 -15.53 -4.58 8.39
C ALA A 163 -15.64 -5.94 9.10
N GLU A 164 -14.51 -6.45 9.62
CA GLU A 164 -14.38 -7.80 10.18
C GLU A 164 -13.65 -7.77 11.54
N PRO A 165 -14.28 -7.19 12.59
CA PRO A 165 -13.63 -6.96 13.87
C PRO A 165 -13.18 -8.25 14.56
N SER A 166 -13.98 -9.31 14.52
CA SER A 166 -13.68 -10.59 15.20
C SER A 166 -12.42 -11.28 14.69
N LEU A 167 -12.07 -11.08 13.42
CA LEU A 167 -10.92 -11.73 12.78
C LEU A 167 -9.68 -10.83 12.74
N PHE A 168 -9.86 -9.51 12.79
CA PHE A 168 -8.77 -8.56 12.60
C PHE A 168 -8.44 -7.70 13.84
N GLU A 169 -9.06 -7.96 15.00
CA GLU A 169 -8.84 -7.21 16.24
C GLU A 169 -7.35 -7.11 16.63
N ALA A 170 -6.64 -8.24 16.65
CA ALA A 170 -5.25 -8.32 17.11
C ALA A 170 -4.22 -8.32 15.95
N VAL A 171 -4.47 -7.53 14.90
CA VAL A 171 -3.62 -7.50 13.71
C VAL A 171 -2.66 -6.31 13.72
N GLY A 172 -1.42 -6.57 13.33
CA GLY A 172 -0.34 -5.57 13.29
C GLY A 172 0.87 -6.08 12.50
N PRO A 173 2.07 -5.50 12.70
CA PRO A 173 3.30 -6.05 12.13
C PRO A 173 3.66 -7.40 12.76
N TYR A 174 4.59 -8.15 12.15
CA TYR A 174 4.95 -9.48 12.64
C TYR A 174 5.42 -9.53 14.09
N CYS A 175 6.08 -8.48 14.58
CA CYS A 175 6.48 -8.44 15.99
C CYS A 175 5.28 -8.39 16.96
N VAL A 176 4.13 -7.91 16.50
CA VAL A 176 2.86 -7.97 17.23
C VAL A 176 2.22 -9.34 17.00
N GLN A 177 1.99 -9.73 15.74
CA GLN A 177 1.31 -10.99 15.39
C GLN A 177 1.99 -12.25 15.95
N LEU A 178 3.33 -12.32 15.91
CA LEU A 178 4.10 -13.49 16.31
C LEU A 178 4.59 -13.43 17.76
N GLY A 179 4.39 -12.31 18.45
CA GLY A 179 4.97 -12.08 19.77
C GLY A 179 6.52 -12.03 19.80
N ARG A 180 7.20 -12.04 18.64
CA ARG A 180 8.67 -11.90 18.50
C ARG A 180 9.02 -11.22 17.17
N CYS A 181 10.14 -10.50 17.11
CA CYS A 181 10.62 -9.91 15.87
C CYS A 181 11.31 -10.98 14.99
N PRO A 182 10.83 -11.27 13.76
CA PRO A 182 11.45 -12.27 12.90
C PRO A 182 12.76 -11.78 12.24
N GLU A 183 13.07 -10.49 12.31
CA GLU A 183 14.21 -9.87 11.62
C GLU A 183 15.58 -10.17 12.27
N GLY A 184 15.59 -10.77 13.46
CA GLY A 184 16.82 -11.12 14.18
C GLY A 184 17.76 -9.92 14.35
N ARG A 185 18.98 -10.02 13.78
CA ARG A 185 19.99 -8.95 13.81
C ARG A 185 19.54 -7.63 13.16
N PHE A 186 18.51 -7.68 12.30
CA PHE A 186 17.95 -6.50 11.64
C PHE A 186 16.73 -5.94 12.37
N SER A 187 16.49 -6.35 13.62
CA SER A 187 15.44 -5.78 14.46
C SER A 187 15.60 -4.26 14.60
N CYS A 188 14.49 -3.54 14.56
CA CYS A 188 14.47 -2.10 14.82
C CYS A 188 14.55 -1.74 16.31
N GLY A 189 14.41 -2.71 17.23
CA GLY A 189 14.33 -2.48 18.67
C GLY A 189 12.99 -1.88 19.18
N LYS A 190 12.09 -1.46 18.28
CA LYS A 190 10.85 -0.73 18.63
C LYS A 190 9.64 -1.61 18.90
N MET A 191 9.85 -2.82 19.42
CA MET A 191 8.77 -3.80 19.56
C MET A 191 7.70 -3.38 20.57
N ALA A 192 8.12 -2.79 21.70
CA ALA A 192 7.20 -2.28 22.71
C ALA A 192 6.30 -1.17 22.16
N GLU A 193 6.88 -0.23 21.38
CA GLU A 193 6.14 0.84 20.70
C GLU A 193 5.11 0.28 19.70
N MET A 194 5.51 -0.71 18.89
CA MET A 194 4.59 -1.34 17.93
C MET A 194 3.44 -2.05 18.65
N ARG A 195 3.71 -2.77 19.75
CA ARG A 195 2.65 -3.40 20.54
C ARG A 195 1.69 -2.38 21.11
N ALA A 196 2.19 -1.29 21.69
CA ALA A 196 1.34 -0.22 22.21
C ALA A 196 0.46 0.40 21.11
N LYS A 197 0.99 0.57 19.89
CA LYS A 197 0.23 1.13 18.76
C LYS A 197 -0.89 0.21 18.26
N TYR A 198 -0.65 -1.11 18.19
CA TYR A 198 -1.60 -2.08 17.59
C TYR A 198 -2.37 -2.92 18.62
N ALA A 199 -2.25 -2.62 19.92
CA ALA A 199 -3.00 -3.28 20.99
C ALA A 199 -4.45 -2.80 21.15
N ALA A 200 -4.91 -1.87 20.30
CA ALA A 200 -6.26 -1.32 20.27
C ALA A 200 -7.04 -1.82 19.06
#